data_AF-A0A1Y4MVZ6-F1
#
_entry.id   AF-A0A1Y4MVZ6-F1
#
_cell.length_a   1.000
_cell.length_b   1.000
_cell.length_c   1.000
_cell.angle_alpha   90.00
_cell.angle_beta   90.00
_cell.angle_gamma   90.00
#
_symmetry.space_group_name_H-M   'P 1'
#
loop_
_entity.id
_entity.type
_entity.pdbx_description
1 polymer ?
#
loop_
_entity_poly.entity_id
_entity_poly.type
_entity_poly.pdbx_seq_one_letter_code
_entity_poly.pdbx_strand_id
1 'polypeptide(L)'
;MGKGRLAVIAAALAAACAIARGIPAQPVREQTAAGLRQGYLTGARVYQTDGPLDPQTAVRAYLEGQYESYLTMEPLDLSAVADAESRAVKNELLWLRLLIQRRRLLMNSHLCYVPVRALPYTIVWIDESELKDPRMETLGAPGEGEMDLHFIITGEAGQAYPPMLAVNAQHTVRLRRDSGGWKVTLHEYPGASRRFGGAAPAVPSNRTAMERLRMEFARLAADTAPGAPAGAALYDGKAAAAYAARWMQPPNPAYYDIGDWLGNCANFTSQCIRAGFGGGDSPQGGAAMTDEWFAGAGGGSPAWENVGKFWDYAMRAGDFGAMIVPTAASLRVGDLVQVRSGSGGFNHNLLVVDARTLRLAQNSPDCLVYYADLVNTSMRALRPCWLA
;
A
#
# COMPACT_ATOMS: atom_id res chain seq x y z
N MET A 1 37.95 24.02 -19.13
CA MET A 1 36.75 23.13 -19.05
C MET A 1 37.13 21.92 -18.22
N GLY A 2 36.58 21.66 -17.01
CA GLY A 2 37.01 20.41 -16.35
C GLY A 2 36.67 20.10 -14.89
N LYS A 3 36.01 20.97 -14.11
CA LYS A 3 35.65 20.62 -12.71
C LYS A 3 34.15 20.70 -12.42
N GLY A 4 33.45 21.69 -12.99
CA GLY A 4 31.99 21.84 -12.82
C GLY A 4 31.15 20.74 -13.49
N ARG A 5 31.54 20.25 -14.67
CA ARG A 5 30.80 19.17 -15.36
C ARG A 5 30.95 17.82 -14.66
N LEU A 6 32.10 17.51 -14.08
CA LEU A 6 32.33 16.26 -13.34
C LEU A 6 31.54 16.22 -12.02
N ALA A 7 31.41 17.35 -11.31
CA ALA A 7 30.60 17.43 -10.09
C ALA A 7 29.09 17.27 -10.37
N VAL A 8 28.60 17.85 -11.46
CA VAL A 8 27.19 17.71 -11.89
C VAL A 8 26.89 16.27 -12.33
N ILE A 9 27.81 15.64 -13.07
CA ILE A 9 27.66 14.24 -13.50
C ILE A 9 27.72 13.30 -12.28
N ALA A 10 28.61 13.51 -11.32
CA ALA A 10 28.70 12.71 -10.10
C ALA A 10 27.46 12.86 -9.20
N ALA A 11 26.90 14.07 -9.07
CA ALA A 11 25.66 14.31 -8.34
C ALA A 11 24.43 13.68 -9.02
N ALA A 12 24.37 13.74 -10.36
CA ALA A 12 23.31 13.09 -11.14
C ALA A 12 23.39 11.56 -11.06
N LEU A 13 24.59 10.97 -11.13
CA LEU A 13 24.81 9.53 -10.95
C LEU A 13 24.52 9.07 -9.52
N ALA A 14 24.87 9.85 -8.49
CA ALA A 14 24.53 9.54 -7.10
C ALA A 14 23.02 9.63 -6.83
N ALA A 15 22.33 10.61 -7.42
CA ALA A 15 20.88 10.72 -7.37
C ALA A 15 20.21 9.55 -8.12
N ALA A 16 20.66 9.20 -9.33
CA ALA A 16 20.15 8.06 -10.09
C ALA A 16 20.37 6.72 -9.37
N CYS A 17 21.53 6.51 -8.75
CA CYS A 17 21.81 5.32 -7.92
C CYS A 17 20.95 5.27 -6.65
N ALA A 18 20.66 6.42 -6.03
CA ALA A 18 19.78 6.50 -4.86
C ALA A 18 18.31 6.22 -5.23
N ILE A 19 17.88 6.68 -6.41
CA ILE A 19 16.53 6.47 -6.94
C ILE A 19 16.31 4.99 -7.32
N ALA A 20 17.29 4.33 -7.97
CA ALA A 20 17.21 2.91 -8.29
C ALA A 20 17.15 2.00 -7.04
N ARG A 21 17.78 2.45 -5.93
CA ARG A 21 17.72 1.81 -4.60
C ARG A 21 16.46 2.17 -3.81
N GLY A 22 15.66 3.10 -4.34
CA GLY A 22 14.44 3.63 -3.78
C GLY A 22 14.65 4.68 -2.68
N ILE A 23 13.67 5.59 -2.57
CA ILE A 23 13.64 6.58 -1.50
C ILE A 23 13.43 5.83 -0.18
N PRO A 24 14.39 5.87 0.77
CA PRO A 24 14.37 4.99 1.93
C PRO A 24 13.28 5.40 2.94
N ALA A 25 12.62 4.40 3.51
CA ALA A 25 11.78 4.54 4.70
C ALA A 25 12.59 5.05 5.90
N GLN A 26 11.93 5.39 7.01
CA GLN A 26 12.67 5.65 8.25
C GLN A 26 13.28 4.34 8.79
N PRO A 27 14.48 4.38 9.39
CA PRO A 27 14.94 3.25 10.19
C PRO A 27 13.95 3.06 11.35
N VAL A 28 13.46 1.83 11.52
CA VAL A 28 12.65 1.46 12.68
C VAL A 28 13.52 1.62 13.92
N ARG A 29 13.19 2.56 14.80
CA ARG A 29 13.79 2.64 16.14
C ARG A 29 12.79 2.04 17.11
N GLU A 30 13.22 1.00 17.83
CA GLU A 30 12.46 0.51 18.97
C GLU A 30 12.27 1.64 19.99
N GLN A 31 11.03 1.92 20.33
CA GLN A 31 10.67 2.81 21.42
C GLN A 31 10.24 1.97 22.63
N THR A 32 10.50 2.47 23.83
CA THR A 32 10.05 1.83 25.08
C THR A 32 8.52 1.93 25.23
N ALA A 33 7.90 1.00 25.96
CA ALA A 33 6.45 0.97 26.17
C ALA A 33 5.85 2.32 26.66
N ALA A 34 6.57 3.03 27.54
CA ALA A 34 6.18 4.35 28.05
C ALA A 34 6.30 5.47 26.99
N GLY A 35 7.39 5.50 26.22
CA GLY A 35 7.58 6.48 25.14
C GLY A 35 6.58 6.29 24.00
N LEU A 36 6.17 5.04 23.75
CA LEU A 36 5.16 4.69 22.77
C LEU A 36 3.75 5.17 23.14
N ARG A 37 3.36 5.07 24.43
CA ARG A 37 2.05 5.52 24.91
C ARG A 37 1.92 7.05 24.80
N GLN A 38 2.96 7.77 25.20
CA GLN A 38 3.04 9.22 25.04
C GLN A 38 3.01 9.61 23.55
N GLY A 39 3.71 8.83 22.70
CA GLY A 39 3.79 9.04 21.25
C GLY A 39 2.42 9.09 20.57
N TYR A 40 1.54 8.11 20.80
CA TYR A 40 0.23 8.10 20.15
C TYR A 40 -0.78 9.08 20.76
N LEU A 41 -0.70 9.36 22.07
CA LEU A 41 -1.65 10.22 22.79
C LEU A 41 -1.37 11.73 22.67
N THR A 42 -0.16 12.13 22.26
CA THR A 42 0.23 13.54 22.28
C THR A 42 -0.70 14.37 21.39
N GLY A 43 -1.46 15.31 21.98
CA GLY A 43 -2.41 16.17 21.25
C GLY A 43 -3.65 15.45 20.72
N ALA A 44 -3.91 14.21 21.17
CA ALA A 44 -5.10 13.47 20.78
C ALA A 44 -6.34 13.98 21.53
N ARG A 45 -7.44 14.13 20.80
CA ARG A 45 -8.75 14.35 21.43
C ARG A 45 -9.27 13.01 21.97
N VAL A 46 -9.87 13.04 23.16
CA VAL A 46 -10.46 11.83 23.76
C VAL A 46 -11.69 11.42 22.97
N TYR A 47 -11.72 10.15 22.54
CA TYR A 47 -12.93 9.54 22.00
C TYR A 47 -13.85 9.18 23.17
N GLN A 48 -15.09 9.67 23.13
CA GLN A 48 -16.08 9.46 24.19
C GLN A 48 -17.09 8.40 23.77
N THR A 49 -17.49 7.57 24.73
CA THR A 49 -18.61 6.64 24.58
C THR A 49 -19.67 6.96 25.62
N ASP A 50 -20.94 6.76 25.29
CA ASP A 50 -22.07 6.95 26.21
C ASP A 50 -22.26 5.75 27.16
N GLY A 51 -21.15 5.28 27.75
CA GLY A 51 -21.09 4.13 28.65
C GLY A 51 -20.45 2.87 28.05
N PRO A 52 -20.58 1.73 28.75
CA PRO A 52 -20.05 0.44 28.28
C PRO A 52 -20.75 -0.03 27.01
N LEU A 53 -19.96 -0.40 26.01
CA LEU A 53 -20.46 -0.93 24.74
C LEU A 53 -20.50 -2.46 24.78
N ASP A 54 -21.44 -3.07 24.05
CA ASP A 54 -21.37 -4.50 23.72
C ASP A 54 -20.19 -4.80 22.75
N PRO A 55 -19.79 -6.07 22.58
CA PRO A 55 -18.64 -6.43 21.75
C PRO A 55 -18.67 -5.87 20.32
N GLN A 56 -19.79 -6.00 19.61
CA GLN A 56 -19.88 -5.57 18.21
C GLN A 56 -19.86 -4.03 18.12
N THR A 57 -20.54 -3.35 19.05
CA THR A 57 -20.53 -1.89 19.11
C THR A 57 -19.15 -1.34 19.49
N ALA A 58 -18.38 -2.02 20.34
CA ALA A 58 -17.01 -1.64 20.65
C ALA A 58 -16.08 -1.72 19.42
N VAL A 59 -16.20 -2.78 18.61
CA VAL A 59 -15.44 -2.91 17.35
C VAL A 59 -15.87 -1.85 16.34
N ARG A 60 -17.17 -1.55 16.22
CA ARG A 60 -17.66 -0.48 15.36
C ARG A 60 -17.07 0.87 15.75
N ALA A 61 -17.14 1.23 17.04
CA ALA A 61 -16.57 2.46 17.55
C ALA A 61 -15.04 2.54 17.35
N TYR A 62 -14.32 1.42 17.48
CA TYR A 62 -12.89 1.33 17.18
C TYR A 62 -12.60 1.66 15.71
N LEU A 63 -13.33 1.06 14.77
CA LEU A 63 -13.15 1.30 13.33
C LEU A 63 -13.56 2.73 12.94
N GLU A 64 -14.68 3.23 13.47
CA GLU A 64 -15.18 4.58 13.22
C GLU A 64 -14.22 5.65 13.74
N GLY A 65 -13.67 5.50 14.94
CA GLY A 65 -12.68 6.43 15.49
C GLY A 65 -11.37 6.44 14.69
N GLN A 66 -10.93 5.28 14.18
CA GLN A 66 -9.80 5.24 13.25
C GLN A 66 -10.11 5.94 11.92
N TYR A 67 -11.32 5.74 11.38
CA TYR A 67 -11.71 6.37 10.13
C TYR A 67 -11.89 7.88 10.27
N GLU A 68 -12.46 8.34 11.38
CA GLU A 68 -12.56 9.76 11.74
C GLU A 68 -11.17 10.40 11.81
N SER A 69 -10.23 9.74 12.49
CA SER A 69 -8.83 10.21 12.54
C SER A 69 -8.23 10.32 11.13
N TYR A 70 -8.50 9.36 10.25
CA TYR A 70 -8.03 9.38 8.85
C TYR A 70 -8.58 10.55 8.03
N LEU A 71 -9.87 10.85 8.20
CA LEU A 71 -10.58 11.90 7.45
C LEU A 71 -10.21 13.30 7.95
N THR A 72 -10.20 13.50 9.26
CA THR A 72 -9.87 14.77 9.92
C THR A 72 -8.36 15.03 9.93
N MET A 73 -7.56 13.97 9.83
CA MET A 73 -6.12 13.96 10.06
C MET A 73 -5.72 14.43 11.47
N GLU A 74 -6.63 14.27 12.44
CA GLU A 74 -6.42 14.54 13.85
C GLU A 74 -6.32 13.23 14.64
N PRO A 75 -5.41 13.13 15.62
CA PRO A 75 -5.30 11.94 16.44
C PRO A 75 -6.49 11.84 17.41
N LEU A 76 -7.09 10.66 17.51
CA LEU A 76 -8.05 10.31 18.56
C LEU A 76 -7.44 9.32 19.56
N ASP A 77 -7.69 9.57 20.83
CA ASP A 77 -7.43 8.60 21.89
C ASP A 77 -8.58 7.60 21.94
N LEU A 78 -8.32 6.41 21.41
CA LEU A 78 -9.26 5.29 21.35
C LEU A 78 -9.19 4.38 22.59
N SER A 79 -8.55 4.80 23.69
CA SER A 79 -8.46 4.01 24.93
C SER A 79 -9.83 3.63 25.52
N ALA A 80 -10.90 4.32 25.13
CA ALA A 80 -12.27 3.96 25.48
C ALA A 80 -12.72 2.61 24.89
N VAL A 81 -12.15 2.18 23.76
CA VAL A 81 -12.56 0.97 23.02
C VAL A 81 -11.38 0.07 22.60
N ALA A 82 -10.15 0.51 22.82
CA ALA A 82 -8.94 -0.18 22.41
C ALA A 82 -7.94 -0.24 23.56
N ASP A 83 -7.32 -1.40 23.75
CA ASP A 83 -6.27 -1.60 24.75
C ASP A 83 -4.93 -1.09 24.21
N ALA A 84 -4.57 0.12 24.61
CA ALA A 84 -3.32 0.76 24.23
C ALA A 84 -2.06 0.13 24.87
N GLU A 85 -2.20 -0.82 25.80
CA GLU A 85 -1.10 -1.62 26.32
C GLU A 85 -0.89 -2.90 25.49
N SER A 86 -1.89 -3.36 24.73
CA SER A 86 -1.68 -4.41 23.74
C SER A 86 -0.70 -3.95 22.67
N ARG A 87 0.37 -4.71 22.47
CA ARG A 87 1.39 -4.42 21.46
C ARG A 87 0.82 -4.31 20.05
N ALA A 88 -0.14 -5.18 19.70
CA ALA A 88 -0.73 -5.21 18.35
C ALA A 88 -1.51 -3.91 18.07
N VAL A 89 -2.45 -3.59 18.94
CA VAL A 89 -3.30 -2.38 18.85
C VAL A 89 -2.45 -1.12 18.92
N LYS A 90 -1.49 -1.07 19.84
CA LYS A 90 -0.58 0.07 19.98
C LYS A 90 0.23 0.34 18.71
N ASN A 91 0.73 -0.71 18.05
CA ASN A 91 1.45 -0.57 16.79
C ASN A 91 0.54 -0.05 15.66
N GLU A 92 -0.71 -0.52 15.61
CA GLU A 92 -1.70 -0.04 14.65
C GLU A 92 -2.03 1.45 14.88
N LEU A 93 -2.29 1.86 16.13
CA LEU A 93 -2.59 3.26 16.47
C LEU A 93 -1.41 4.22 16.19
N LEU A 94 -0.17 3.77 16.42
CA LEU A 94 1.02 4.54 16.06
C LEU A 94 1.20 4.66 14.54
N TRP A 95 0.90 3.59 13.80
CA TRP A 95 0.90 3.64 12.35
C TRP A 95 -0.19 4.57 11.81
N LEU A 96 -1.39 4.55 12.40
CA LEU A 96 -2.45 5.51 12.08
C LEU A 96 -1.96 6.94 12.31
N ARG A 97 -1.24 7.19 13.41
CA ARG A 97 -0.63 8.50 13.69
C ARG A 97 0.37 8.93 12.62
N LEU A 98 1.19 8.01 12.11
CA LEU A 98 2.08 8.29 10.98
C LEU A 98 1.30 8.60 9.70
N LEU A 99 0.25 7.82 9.42
CA LEU A 99 -0.61 8.01 8.26
C LEU A 99 -1.24 9.41 8.27
N ILE A 100 -1.89 9.80 9.36
CA ILE A 100 -2.53 11.12 9.48
C ILE A 100 -1.51 12.26 9.44
N GLN A 101 -0.32 12.08 10.02
CA GLN A 101 0.76 13.07 9.93
C GLN A 101 1.19 13.27 8.48
N ARG A 102 1.44 12.18 7.75
CA ARG A 102 1.82 12.23 6.33
C ARG A 102 0.75 12.90 5.50
N ARG A 103 -0.51 12.48 5.63
CA ARG A 103 -1.66 13.03 4.92
C ARG A 103 -1.82 14.52 5.17
N ARG A 104 -1.78 14.96 6.44
CA ARG A 104 -1.85 16.38 6.81
C ARG A 104 -0.73 17.20 6.20
N LEU A 105 0.51 16.69 6.23
CA LEU A 105 1.65 17.40 5.64
C LEU A 105 1.55 17.50 4.12
N LEU A 106 1.15 16.41 3.43
CA LEU A 106 0.91 16.42 1.99
C LEU A 106 -0.19 17.42 1.60
N MET A 107 -1.30 17.43 2.33
CA MET A 107 -2.42 18.34 2.09
C MET A 107 -2.00 19.80 2.30
N ASN A 108 -1.41 20.12 3.45
CA ASN A 108 -1.05 21.50 3.82
C ASN A 108 0.09 22.07 2.96
N SER A 109 0.89 21.21 2.34
CA SER A 109 1.96 21.62 1.43
C SER A 109 1.58 21.54 -0.05
N HIS A 110 0.35 21.09 -0.36
CA HIS A 110 -0.16 20.92 -1.71
C HIS A 110 0.73 20.04 -2.61
N LEU A 111 1.45 19.07 -2.03
CA LEU A 111 2.33 18.17 -2.78
C LEU A 111 1.56 17.04 -3.48
N CYS A 112 0.47 16.58 -2.88
CA CYS A 112 -0.34 15.47 -3.38
C CYS A 112 -1.80 15.67 -2.96
N TYR A 113 -2.72 15.13 -3.77
CA TYR A 113 -4.11 14.99 -3.39
C TYR A 113 -4.26 14.12 -2.14
N VAL A 114 -5.16 14.51 -1.24
CA VAL A 114 -5.51 13.76 -0.02
C VAL A 114 -7.03 13.71 0.07
N PRO A 115 -7.66 12.52 0.02
CA PRO A 115 -9.11 12.41 0.12
C PRO A 115 -9.58 12.74 1.55
N VAL A 116 -10.57 13.61 1.69
CA VAL A 116 -11.21 13.91 2.99
C VAL A 116 -12.71 13.64 3.00
N ARG A 117 -13.24 13.12 1.89
CA ARG A 117 -14.65 12.72 1.76
C ARG A 117 -14.86 11.40 2.49
N ALA A 118 -15.85 11.36 3.38
CA ALA A 118 -16.33 10.12 3.97
C ALA A 118 -17.00 9.24 2.90
N LEU A 119 -16.68 7.96 2.92
CA LEU A 119 -17.28 6.91 2.09
C LEU A 119 -18.03 5.96 3.01
N PRO A 120 -19.27 5.58 2.66
CA PRO A 120 -19.99 4.58 3.44
C PRO A 120 -19.28 3.23 3.33
N TYR A 121 -19.36 2.43 4.39
CA TYR A 121 -18.96 1.03 4.40
C TYR A 121 -19.93 0.24 5.29
N THR A 122 -20.00 -1.07 5.07
CA THR A 122 -20.81 -1.99 5.87
C THR A 122 -19.91 -3.01 6.55
N ILE A 123 -20.22 -3.35 7.80
CA ILE A 123 -19.62 -4.48 8.50
C ILE A 123 -20.59 -5.65 8.40
N VAL A 124 -20.16 -6.74 7.76
CA VAL A 124 -20.90 -7.99 7.65
C VAL A 124 -20.26 -8.98 8.61
N TRP A 125 -20.92 -9.25 9.74
CA TRP A 125 -20.47 -10.24 10.70
C TRP A 125 -20.60 -11.64 10.12
N ILE A 126 -19.60 -12.48 10.38
CA ILE A 126 -19.54 -13.86 9.91
C ILE A 126 -19.19 -14.80 11.06
N ASP A 127 -19.58 -16.07 10.93
CA ASP A 127 -19.18 -17.10 11.87
C ASP A 127 -17.75 -17.60 11.58
N GLU A 128 -17.11 -18.21 12.58
CA GLU A 128 -15.78 -18.82 12.44
C GLU A 128 -15.75 -19.87 11.31
N SER A 129 -16.86 -20.57 11.07
CA SER A 129 -17.00 -21.57 10.00
C SER A 129 -16.97 -20.97 8.59
N GLU A 130 -17.13 -19.65 8.46
CA GLU A 130 -17.08 -18.92 7.19
C GLU A 130 -15.70 -18.33 6.89
N LEU A 131 -14.74 -18.45 7.81
CA LEU A 131 -13.36 -18.05 7.57
C LEU A 131 -12.76 -18.88 6.43
N LYS A 132 -12.15 -18.18 5.48
CA LYS A 132 -11.47 -18.75 4.30
C LYS A 132 -10.03 -18.25 4.20
N ASP A 133 -9.70 -17.20 4.94
CA ASP A 133 -8.35 -16.66 5.00
C ASP A 133 -7.51 -17.44 6.02
N PRO A 134 -6.51 -18.22 5.57
CA PRO A 134 -5.70 -19.06 6.46
C PRO A 134 -4.90 -18.23 7.47
N ARG A 135 -4.72 -16.92 7.26
CA ARG A 135 -4.08 -16.04 8.26
C ARG A 135 -4.90 -15.95 9.54
N MET A 136 -6.22 -15.98 9.44
CA MET A 136 -7.11 -15.88 10.60
C MET A 136 -7.06 -17.16 11.46
N GLU A 137 -6.86 -18.32 10.83
CA GLU A 137 -6.72 -19.61 11.53
C GLU A 137 -5.47 -19.69 12.41
N THR A 138 -4.44 -18.87 12.14
CA THR A 138 -3.16 -18.91 12.86
C THR A 138 -3.11 -18.06 14.13
N LEU A 139 -4.20 -17.35 14.47
CA LEU A 139 -4.25 -16.42 15.62
C LEU A 139 -4.29 -17.11 17.00
N GLY A 140 -4.56 -18.42 17.02
CA GLY A 140 -4.77 -19.20 18.25
C GLY A 140 -6.11 -18.87 18.92
N ALA A 141 -6.55 -19.69 19.87
CA ALA A 141 -7.83 -19.48 20.55
C ALA A 141 -7.78 -18.25 21.50
N PRO A 142 -8.92 -17.57 21.74
CA PRO A 142 -9.05 -16.55 22.79
C PRO A 142 -8.68 -17.11 24.18
N GLY A 143 -8.03 -16.27 25.00
CA GLY A 143 -7.79 -16.60 26.41
C GLY A 143 -9.03 -16.47 27.28
N GLU A 144 -8.88 -16.72 28.58
CA GLU A 144 -9.96 -16.54 29.56
C GLU A 144 -10.43 -15.08 29.59
N GLY A 145 -11.74 -14.85 29.41
CA GLY A 145 -12.32 -13.51 29.37
C GLY A 145 -12.09 -12.73 28.07
N GLU A 146 -11.51 -13.39 27.05
CA GLU A 146 -11.37 -12.86 25.70
C GLU A 146 -12.39 -13.49 24.75
N MET A 147 -12.69 -12.82 23.65
CA MET A 147 -13.47 -13.36 22.53
C MET A 147 -12.94 -12.83 21.21
N ASP A 148 -13.10 -13.62 20.15
CA ASP A 148 -12.87 -13.17 18.79
C ASP A 148 -14.20 -12.86 18.10
N LEU A 149 -14.21 -11.81 17.29
CA LEU A 149 -15.28 -11.52 16.35
C LEU A 149 -14.72 -11.50 14.93
N HIS A 150 -15.47 -12.07 14.00
CA HIS A 150 -15.10 -12.15 12.59
C HIS A 150 -16.08 -11.37 11.74
N PHE A 151 -15.57 -10.64 10.75
CA PHE A 151 -16.40 -9.85 9.85
C PHE A 151 -15.70 -9.54 8.53
N ILE A 152 -16.48 -9.10 7.55
CA ILE A 152 -16.02 -8.53 6.29
C ILE A 152 -16.45 -7.07 6.25
N ILE A 153 -15.55 -6.17 5.86
CA ILE A 153 -15.91 -4.79 5.55
C ILE A 153 -16.18 -4.68 4.06
N THR A 154 -17.37 -4.20 3.65
CA THR A 154 -17.70 -3.94 2.24
C THR A 154 -17.85 -2.44 1.98
N GLY A 155 -17.57 -2.01 0.75
CA GLY A 155 -17.61 -0.60 0.35
C GLY A 155 -18.07 -0.40 -1.09
N GLU A 156 -18.05 0.84 -1.54
CA GLU A 156 -18.35 1.22 -2.92
C GLU A 156 -17.21 0.77 -3.86
N ALA A 157 -17.57 0.01 -4.90
CA ALA A 157 -16.63 -0.46 -5.91
C ALA A 157 -15.85 0.69 -6.55
N GLY A 158 -14.55 0.49 -6.76
CA GLY A 158 -13.69 1.49 -7.41
C GLY A 158 -13.41 2.75 -6.57
N GLN A 159 -13.68 2.70 -5.27
CA GLN A 159 -13.21 3.69 -4.30
C GLN A 159 -11.94 3.22 -3.59
N ALA A 160 -11.15 4.18 -3.12
CA ALA A 160 -9.98 3.91 -2.30
C ALA A 160 -10.33 4.19 -0.83
N TYR A 161 -10.36 3.13 -0.02
CA TYR A 161 -10.62 3.21 1.41
C TYR A 161 -9.32 3.29 2.22
N PRO A 162 -9.38 3.82 3.46
CA PRO A 162 -8.26 3.76 4.39
C PRO A 162 -7.67 2.36 4.51
N PRO A 163 -6.33 2.20 4.56
CA PRO A 163 -5.72 0.88 4.50
C PRO A 163 -6.08 -0.07 5.67
N MET A 164 -6.58 0.44 6.79
CA MET A 164 -7.03 -0.36 7.94
C MET A 164 -8.45 -0.90 7.83
N LEU A 165 -9.25 -0.41 6.88
CA LEU A 165 -10.56 -0.99 6.60
C LEU A 165 -10.47 -2.22 5.70
N ALA A 166 -9.32 -2.44 5.03
CA ALA A 166 -9.04 -3.58 4.16
C ALA A 166 -10.29 -4.12 3.43
N VAL A 167 -10.98 -3.21 2.73
CA VAL A 167 -12.33 -3.50 2.21
C VAL A 167 -12.31 -4.74 1.31
N ASN A 168 -13.33 -5.58 1.49
CA ASN A 168 -13.53 -6.91 0.95
C ASN A 168 -12.51 -7.96 1.41
N ALA A 169 -11.89 -7.75 2.57
CA ALA A 169 -11.16 -8.78 3.29
C ALA A 169 -11.93 -9.30 4.50
N GLN A 170 -11.58 -10.50 4.96
CA GLN A 170 -11.96 -10.99 6.28
C GLN A 170 -11.07 -10.34 7.35
N HIS A 171 -11.70 -9.95 8.45
CA HIS A 171 -11.09 -9.39 9.64
C HIS A 171 -11.39 -10.29 10.84
N THR A 172 -10.43 -10.38 11.75
CA THR A 172 -10.63 -10.94 13.10
C THR A 172 -10.21 -9.90 14.13
N VAL A 173 -11.09 -9.60 15.08
CA VAL A 173 -10.79 -8.73 16.22
C VAL A 173 -10.90 -9.52 17.50
N ARG A 174 -9.84 -9.50 18.32
CA ARG A 174 -9.88 -10.00 19.69
C ARG A 174 -10.29 -8.90 20.63
N LEU A 175 -11.23 -9.22 21.51
CA LEU A 175 -11.73 -8.35 22.56
C LEU A 175 -11.41 -8.95 23.92
N ARG A 176 -11.12 -8.08 24.89
CA ARG A 176 -11.01 -8.43 26.30
C ARG A 176 -11.88 -7.50 27.13
N ARG A 177 -12.57 -8.05 28.13
CA ARG A 177 -13.36 -7.25 29.06
C ARG A 177 -12.48 -6.71 30.19
N ASP A 178 -12.55 -5.41 30.43
CA ASP A 178 -11.97 -4.75 31.61
C ASP A 178 -13.05 -4.01 32.42
N SER A 179 -12.64 -3.25 33.44
CA SER A 179 -13.55 -2.46 34.29
C SER A 179 -14.29 -1.35 33.54
N GLY A 180 -13.81 -0.95 32.36
CA GLY A 180 -14.37 0.08 31.49
C GLY A 180 -15.15 -0.46 30.29
N GLY A 181 -15.28 -1.78 30.12
CA GLY A 181 -16.06 -2.41 29.03
C GLY A 181 -15.22 -3.34 28.16
N TRP A 182 -15.67 -3.59 26.93
CA TRP A 182 -14.93 -4.38 25.94
C TRP A 182 -13.87 -3.53 25.26
N LYS A 183 -12.63 -4.04 25.22
CA LYS A 183 -11.49 -3.40 24.56
C LYS A 183 -10.95 -4.29 23.46
N VAL A 184 -10.70 -3.72 22.29
CA VAL A 184 -9.92 -4.35 21.22
C VAL A 184 -8.50 -4.58 21.71
N THR A 185 -8.03 -5.83 21.68
CA THR A 185 -6.65 -6.23 22.02
C THR A 185 -5.89 -6.75 20.80
N LEU A 186 -6.55 -7.12 19.71
CA LEU A 186 -5.97 -7.51 18.43
C LEU A 186 -6.91 -7.13 17.30
N HIS A 187 -6.37 -6.72 16.16
CA HIS A 187 -7.11 -6.56 14.91
C HIS A 187 -6.24 -7.09 13.77
N GLU A 188 -6.59 -8.28 13.26
CA GLU A 188 -5.89 -8.90 12.13
C GLU A 188 -6.75 -8.82 10.88
N TYR A 189 -6.10 -8.47 9.77
CA TYR A 189 -6.64 -8.42 8.42
C TYR A 189 -5.46 -8.54 7.44
N PRO A 190 -5.70 -8.81 6.15
CA PRO A 190 -4.64 -8.94 5.17
C PRO A 190 -3.68 -7.74 5.15
N GLY A 191 -2.41 -8.02 5.48
CA GLY A 191 -1.35 -7.02 5.53
C GLY A 191 -1.16 -6.34 6.90
N ALA A 192 -2.02 -6.59 7.88
CA ALA A 192 -1.88 -6.06 9.24
C ALA A 192 -0.55 -6.50 9.88
N SER A 193 -0.28 -7.80 9.96
CA SER A 193 1.00 -8.35 10.44
C SER A 193 2.24 -7.78 9.72
N ARG A 194 2.19 -7.54 8.41
CA ARG A 194 3.31 -6.92 7.66
C ARG A 194 3.51 -5.44 8.00
N ARG A 195 2.44 -4.72 8.35
CA ARG A 195 2.49 -3.30 8.72
C ARG A 195 2.80 -3.08 10.20
N PHE A 196 2.33 -3.98 11.08
CA PHE A 196 2.31 -3.78 12.54
C PHE A 196 2.97 -4.89 13.36
N GLY A 197 3.28 -6.06 12.78
CA GLY A 197 3.81 -7.22 13.50
C GLY A 197 5.28 -7.10 13.95
N GLY A 198 5.99 -6.09 13.45
CA GLY A 198 7.38 -5.79 13.81
C GLY A 198 7.53 -4.86 15.02
N ALA A 199 8.71 -4.25 15.13
CA ALA A 199 8.95 -3.19 16.11
C ALA A 199 8.06 -1.96 15.81
N ALA A 200 7.59 -1.33 16.89
CA ALA A 200 6.71 -0.18 16.81
C ALA A 200 7.33 0.95 15.97
N PRO A 201 6.55 1.59 15.08
CA PRO A 201 7.11 2.58 14.20
C PRO A 201 7.34 3.90 14.95
N ALA A 202 8.50 4.52 14.72
CA ALA A 202 8.82 5.81 15.33
C ALA A 202 8.08 6.95 14.60
N VAL A 203 7.38 7.80 15.35
CA VAL A 203 6.73 9.01 14.81
C VAL A 203 7.76 10.15 14.72
N PRO A 204 8.16 10.60 13.52
CA PRO A 204 9.13 11.67 13.38
C PRO A 204 8.53 13.04 13.67
N SER A 205 9.40 14.04 13.85
CA SER A 205 8.97 15.44 13.87
C SER A 205 8.34 15.84 12.52
N ASN A 206 7.43 16.81 12.53
CA ASN A 206 6.87 17.36 11.30
C ASN A 206 7.96 17.89 10.34
N ARG A 207 9.06 18.46 10.88
CA ARG A 207 10.19 18.94 10.09
C ARG A 207 10.84 17.80 9.30
N THR A 208 11.21 16.72 10.00
CA THR A 208 11.86 15.55 9.41
C THR A 208 10.93 14.84 8.41
N ALA A 209 9.64 14.72 8.72
CA ALA A 209 8.66 14.16 7.78
C ALA A 209 8.53 15.02 6.51
N MET A 210 8.45 16.34 6.67
CA MET A 210 8.33 17.27 5.54
C MET A 210 9.57 17.30 4.64
N GLU A 211 10.78 17.20 5.21
CA GLU A 211 12.02 17.08 4.42
C GLU A 211 12.01 15.87 3.49
N ARG A 212 11.50 14.73 3.98
CA ARG A 212 11.33 13.52 3.16
C ARG A 212 10.29 13.70 2.06
N LEU A 213 9.13 14.27 2.39
CA LEU A 213 8.11 14.56 1.40
C LEU A 213 8.62 15.49 0.30
N ARG A 214 9.46 16.48 0.63
CA ARG A 214 10.09 17.34 -0.37
C ARG A 214 11.05 16.58 -1.29
N MET A 215 11.76 15.58 -0.80
CA MET A 215 12.58 14.70 -1.64
C MET A 215 11.71 13.81 -2.53
N GLU A 216 10.66 13.20 -1.97
CA GLU A 216 9.70 12.37 -2.72
C GLU A 216 9.01 13.13 -3.85
N PHE A 217 8.74 14.42 -3.66
CA PHE A 217 8.07 15.29 -4.64
C PHE A 217 9.01 16.31 -5.30
N ALA A 218 10.32 16.09 -5.24
CA ALA A 218 11.27 16.97 -5.91
C ALA A 218 11.00 16.98 -7.42
N ARG A 219 11.05 18.18 -8.02
CA ARG A 219 10.98 18.33 -9.48
C ARG A 219 12.37 18.11 -10.05
N LEU A 220 12.62 16.89 -10.51
CA LEU A 220 13.86 16.54 -11.21
C LEU A 220 13.62 16.62 -12.72
N ALA A 221 14.69 16.85 -13.48
CA ALA A 221 14.61 16.81 -14.94
C ALA A 221 14.15 15.41 -15.37
N ALA A 222 13.27 15.35 -16.37
CA ALA A 222 12.85 14.08 -16.93
C ALA A 222 14.03 13.43 -17.66
N ASP A 223 14.35 12.19 -17.34
CA ASP A 223 15.24 11.39 -18.17
C ASP A 223 14.60 11.19 -19.55
N THR A 224 15.44 11.15 -20.58
CA THR A 224 15.00 10.79 -21.93
C THR A 224 14.62 9.32 -21.96
N ALA A 225 13.42 9.02 -22.45
CA ALA A 225 12.98 7.64 -22.67
C ALA A 225 13.98 6.91 -23.59
N PRO A 226 14.26 5.62 -23.35
CA PRO A 226 15.12 4.84 -24.23
C PRO A 226 14.52 4.79 -25.64
N GLY A 227 15.36 4.90 -26.66
CA GLY A 227 14.92 4.77 -28.06
C GLY A 227 14.31 3.38 -28.30
N ALA A 228 13.15 3.34 -28.95
CA ALA A 228 12.49 2.08 -29.30
C ALA A 228 13.12 1.48 -30.56
N PRO A 229 13.40 0.16 -30.58
CA PRO A 229 13.81 -0.50 -31.81
C PRO A 229 12.68 -0.53 -32.84
N ALA A 230 13.04 -0.71 -34.11
CA ALA A 230 12.05 -0.79 -35.19
C ALA A 230 11.13 -2.01 -34.99
N GLY A 231 9.81 -1.79 -35.06
CA GLY A 231 8.81 -2.85 -34.86
C GLY A 231 8.36 -3.05 -33.41
N ALA A 232 9.00 -2.40 -32.44
CA ALA A 232 8.63 -2.52 -31.03
C ALA A 232 7.21 -1.99 -30.75
N ALA A 233 6.48 -2.70 -29.90
CA ALA A 233 5.22 -2.23 -29.34
C ALA A 233 5.48 -1.09 -28.35
N LEU A 234 4.86 0.07 -28.57
CA LEU A 234 4.97 1.21 -27.66
C LEU A 234 3.99 1.07 -26.51
N TYR A 235 4.39 1.52 -25.32
CA TYR A 235 3.56 1.44 -24.13
C TYR A 235 2.48 2.52 -24.10
N ASP A 236 1.21 2.11 -24.00
CA ASP A 236 0.08 2.96 -23.65
C ASP A 236 -0.31 2.75 -22.18
N GLY A 237 0.15 3.67 -21.32
CA GLY A 237 -0.20 3.66 -19.90
C GLY A 237 -1.70 3.82 -19.62
N LYS A 238 -2.47 4.44 -20.51
CA LYS A 238 -3.93 4.54 -20.34
C LYS A 238 -4.61 3.20 -20.59
N ALA A 239 -4.14 2.41 -21.55
CA ALA A 239 -4.64 1.05 -21.77
C ALA A 239 -4.34 0.15 -20.56
N ALA A 240 -3.14 0.27 -19.96
CA ALA A 240 -2.81 -0.42 -18.72
C ALA A 240 -3.73 -0.02 -17.55
N ALA A 241 -4.01 1.28 -17.38
CA ALA A 241 -4.94 1.76 -16.35
C ALA A 241 -6.39 1.35 -16.60
N ALA A 242 -6.82 1.29 -17.87
CA ALA A 242 -8.15 0.81 -18.24
C ALA A 242 -8.31 -0.69 -17.93
N TYR A 243 -7.26 -1.49 -18.17
CA TYR A 243 -7.23 -2.88 -17.75
C TYR A 243 -7.34 -3.00 -16.22
N ALA A 244 -6.56 -2.22 -15.47
CA ALA A 244 -6.61 -2.22 -14.01
C ALA A 244 -8.01 -1.88 -13.48
N ALA A 245 -8.68 -0.88 -14.07
CA ALA A 245 -10.04 -0.49 -13.69
C ALA A 245 -11.07 -1.59 -13.97
N ARG A 246 -10.85 -2.41 -15.00
CA ARG A 246 -11.73 -3.54 -15.35
C ARG A 246 -11.54 -4.74 -14.44
N TRP A 247 -10.29 -5.07 -14.11
CA TRP A 247 -9.92 -6.35 -13.49
C TRP A 247 -9.39 -6.24 -12.06
N MET A 248 -9.60 -5.10 -11.40
CA MET A 248 -9.42 -5.00 -9.94
C MET A 248 -10.57 -5.67 -9.16
N GLN A 249 -11.73 -5.86 -9.81
CA GLN A 249 -13.02 -6.31 -9.25
C GLN A 249 -13.94 -6.83 -10.37
N PRO A 250 -13.77 -8.05 -10.89
CA PRO A 250 -13.05 -9.19 -10.32
C PRO A 250 -11.63 -9.37 -10.90
N PRO A 251 -10.81 -10.29 -10.35
CA PRO A 251 -9.64 -10.79 -11.04
C PRO A 251 -10.00 -11.34 -12.43
N ASN A 252 -9.11 -11.18 -13.40
CA ASN A 252 -9.35 -11.67 -14.74
C ASN A 252 -9.30 -13.21 -14.79
N PRO A 253 -10.42 -13.90 -15.11
CA PRO A 253 -10.48 -15.36 -15.10
C PRO A 253 -9.67 -16.02 -16.22
N ALA A 254 -9.19 -15.27 -17.21
CA ALA A 254 -8.33 -15.80 -18.27
C ALA A 254 -6.89 -16.05 -17.79
N TYR A 255 -6.50 -15.46 -16.67
CA TYR A 255 -5.20 -15.64 -16.03
C TYR A 255 -5.33 -16.58 -14.84
N TYR A 256 -4.21 -17.22 -14.46
CA TYR A 256 -4.19 -18.06 -13.28
C TYR A 256 -4.52 -17.24 -12.01
N ASP A 257 -5.28 -17.86 -11.13
CA ASP A 257 -5.73 -17.24 -9.88
C ASP A 257 -4.78 -17.63 -8.73
N ILE A 258 -4.16 -16.62 -8.11
CA ILE A 258 -3.32 -16.80 -6.90
C ILE A 258 -4.19 -16.82 -5.63
N GLY A 259 -5.45 -16.41 -5.74
CA GLY A 259 -6.32 -16.13 -4.60
C GLY A 259 -6.08 -14.75 -4.01
N ASP A 260 -7.12 -14.22 -3.38
CA ASP A 260 -7.14 -12.90 -2.79
C ASP A 260 -6.04 -12.75 -1.75
N TRP A 261 -5.31 -11.63 -1.81
CA TRP A 261 -4.31 -11.23 -0.81
C TRP A 261 -3.14 -12.22 -0.59
N LEU A 262 -2.95 -13.20 -1.48
CA LEU A 262 -1.86 -14.19 -1.43
C LEU A 262 -0.62 -13.79 -2.25
N GLY A 263 -0.50 -12.51 -2.61
CA GLY A 263 0.67 -11.98 -3.33
C GLY A 263 0.45 -11.67 -4.81
N ASN A 264 -0.81 -11.58 -5.25
CA ASN A 264 -1.21 -11.33 -6.65
C ASN A 264 -0.81 -9.97 -7.25
N CYS A 265 -0.14 -9.10 -6.48
CA CYS A 265 0.24 -7.77 -6.93
C CYS A 265 1.07 -7.78 -8.22
N ALA A 266 2.09 -8.65 -8.31
CA ALA A 266 2.99 -8.69 -9.46
C ALA A 266 2.30 -9.26 -10.70
N ASN A 267 1.63 -10.40 -10.57
CA ASN A 267 0.82 -11.00 -11.66
C ASN A 267 -0.17 -9.98 -12.23
N PHE A 268 -0.96 -9.30 -11.38
CA PHE A 268 -1.90 -8.27 -11.83
C PHE A 268 -1.21 -7.10 -12.53
N THR A 269 -0.14 -6.54 -11.96
CA THR A 269 0.55 -5.43 -12.62
C THR A 269 1.20 -5.85 -13.93
N SER A 270 1.67 -7.09 -14.06
CA SER A 270 2.15 -7.65 -15.33
C SER A 270 1.02 -7.75 -16.35
N GLN A 271 -0.18 -8.20 -15.96
CA GLN A 271 -1.36 -8.16 -16.84
C GLN A 271 -1.67 -6.74 -17.31
N CYS A 272 -1.65 -5.75 -16.40
CA CYS A 272 -1.89 -4.35 -16.75
C CYS A 272 -0.84 -3.83 -17.74
N ILE A 273 0.45 -4.07 -17.48
CA ILE A 273 1.54 -3.64 -18.34
C ILE A 273 1.42 -4.28 -19.72
N ARG A 274 1.09 -5.57 -19.78
CA ARG A 274 0.84 -6.29 -21.03
C ARG A 274 -0.32 -5.69 -21.82
N ALA A 275 -1.41 -5.35 -21.16
CA ALA A 275 -2.53 -4.66 -21.80
C ALA A 275 -2.10 -3.28 -22.35
N GLY A 276 -1.19 -2.60 -21.66
CA GLY A 276 -0.54 -1.37 -22.13
C GLY A 276 0.30 -1.54 -23.40
N PHE A 277 0.80 -2.75 -23.68
CA PHE A 277 1.47 -3.10 -24.93
C PHE A 277 0.52 -3.71 -25.99
N GLY A 278 -0.79 -3.71 -25.74
CA GLY A 278 -1.79 -4.24 -26.67
C GLY A 278 -2.06 -5.74 -26.55
N GLY A 279 -1.58 -6.42 -25.51
CA GLY A 279 -1.80 -7.87 -25.32
C GLY A 279 -3.26 -8.27 -25.04
N GLY A 280 -4.13 -7.32 -24.72
CA GLY A 280 -5.55 -7.58 -24.44
C GLY A 280 -5.80 -8.36 -23.14
N ASP A 281 -6.97 -8.98 -23.05
CA ASP A 281 -7.50 -9.59 -21.81
C ASP A 281 -7.17 -11.07 -21.61
N SER A 282 -6.40 -11.70 -22.49
CA SER A 282 -6.12 -13.14 -22.40
C SER A 282 -4.64 -13.42 -22.66
N PRO A 283 -4.02 -14.38 -21.94
CA PRO A 283 -2.65 -14.82 -22.22
C PRO A 283 -2.57 -15.74 -23.44
N GLN A 284 -3.70 -16.26 -23.94
CA GLN A 284 -3.75 -17.14 -25.10
C GLN A 284 -3.59 -16.31 -26.39
N GLY A 285 -2.35 -16.06 -26.79
CA GLY A 285 -2.05 -15.33 -28.02
C GLY A 285 -0.60 -14.88 -28.20
N GLY A 286 0.28 -15.04 -27.20
CA GLY A 286 1.72 -14.72 -27.28
C GLY A 286 2.08 -13.25 -27.54
N ALA A 287 1.15 -12.43 -28.03
CA ALA A 287 1.36 -11.02 -28.31
C ALA A 287 1.66 -10.28 -26.99
N ALA A 288 2.66 -9.41 -27.05
CA ALA A 288 3.11 -8.56 -25.96
C ALA A 288 3.56 -9.32 -24.69
N MET A 289 4.25 -10.45 -24.87
CA MET A 289 5.01 -11.17 -23.84
C MET A 289 6.38 -11.55 -24.40
N THR A 290 7.30 -11.97 -23.54
CA THR A 290 8.63 -12.46 -23.95
C THR A 290 8.95 -13.78 -23.28
N ASP A 291 10.01 -14.47 -23.72
CA ASP A 291 10.42 -15.76 -23.15
C ASP A 291 10.77 -15.69 -21.65
N GLU A 292 11.08 -14.49 -21.14
CA GLU A 292 11.39 -14.27 -19.72
C GLU A 292 10.28 -13.57 -18.95
N TRP A 293 9.36 -12.87 -19.62
CA TRP A 293 8.19 -12.23 -19.03
C TRP A 293 6.90 -12.68 -19.74
N PHE A 294 6.29 -13.74 -19.21
CA PHE A 294 5.07 -14.33 -19.77
C PHE A 294 4.15 -14.89 -18.70
N ALA A 295 2.88 -15.08 -19.07
CA ALA A 295 1.90 -15.86 -18.31
C ALA A 295 1.37 -17.04 -19.12
N GLY A 296 1.22 -18.19 -18.47
CA GLY A 296 0.60 -19.39 -19.00
C GLY A 296 -0.59 -19.85 -18.16
N ALA A 297 -1.21 -20.95 -18.57
CA ALA A 297 -2.42 -21.50 -17.92
C ALA A 297 -2.18 -21.98 -16.48
N GLY A 298 -0.94 -22.34 -16.11
CA GLY A 298 -0.57 -22.83 -14.78
C GLY A 298 0.27 -21.85 -13.95
N GLY A 299 0.38 -20.59 -14.40
CA GLY A 299 1.30 -19.60 -13.83
C GLY A 299 2.13 -18.90 -14.90
N GLY A 300 2.83 -17.85 -14.51
CA GLY A 300 3.79 -17.08 -15.31
C GLY A 300 5.23 -17.26 -14.87
N SER A 301 6.12 -16.61 -15.61
CA SER A 301 7.55 -16.61 -15.33
C SER A 301 7.87 -15.89 -14.01
N PRO A 302 9.07 -16.08 -13.43
CA PRO A 302 9.49 -15.30 -12.27
C PRO A 302 9.41 -13.79 -12.49
N ALA A 303 9.75 -13.29 -13.69
CA ALA A 303 9.63 -11.86 -13.99
C ALA A 303 8.16 -11.41 -14.04
N TRP A 304 7.22 -12.30 -14.37
CA TRP A 304 5.79 -11.99 -14.38
C TRP A 304 5.20 -11.90 -12.97
N GLU A 305 5.60 -12.82 -12.09
CA GLU A 305 4.94 -13.04 -10.79
C GLU A 305 5.69 -12.47 -9.58
N ASN A 306 6.93 -11.99 -9.74
CA ASN A 306 7.73 -11.53 -8.62
C ASN A 306 8.19 -10.08 -8.78
N VAL A 307 7.91 -9.28 -7.74
CA VAL A 307 8.25 -7.85 -7.65
C VAL A 307 9.72 -7.56 -7.95
N GLY A 308 10.63 -8.29 -7.31
CA GLY A 308 12.07 -8.11 -7.50
C GLY A 308 12.52 -8.56 -8.88
N LYS A 309 12.06 -9.73 -9.34
CA LYS A 309 12.45 -10.30 -10.64
C LYS A 309 11.93 -9.48 -11.82
N PHE A 310 10.73 -8.90 -11.73
CA PHE A 310 10.24 -7.97 -12.74
C PHE A 310 11.17 -6.77 -12.89
N TRP A 311 11.66 -6.22 -11.77
CA TRP A 311 12.61 -5.11 -11.81
C TRP A 311 13.94 -5.51 -12.46
N ASP A 312 14.49 -6.66 -12.10
CA ASP A 312 15.73 -7.17 -12.69
C ASP A 312 15.58 -7.36 -14.21
N TYR A 313 14.43 -7.91 -14.64
CA TYR A 313 14.06 -8.07 -16.03
C TYR A 313 13.89 -6.72 -16.77
N ALA A 314 13.18 -5.75 -16.18
CA ALA A 314 12.89 -4.47 -16.84
C ALA A 314 14.10 -3.52 -16.89
N MET A 315 15.09 -3.68 -16.01
CA MET A 315 16.26 -2.80 -15.94
C MET A 315 17.48 -3.31 -16.70
N ARG A 316 17.48 -4.57 -17.15
CA ARG A 316 18.56 -5.07 -18.01
C ARG A 316 18.35 -4.59 -19.44
N ALA A 317 19.43 -4.49 -20.21
CA ALA A 317 19.32 -4.29 -21.65
C ALA A 317 18.72 -5.55 -22.30
N GLY A 318 17.70 -5.40 -23.14
CA GLY A 318 17.04 -6.54 -23.77
C GLY A 318 15.80 -6.14 -24.58
N ASP A 319 14.77 -6.97 -24.46
CA ASP A 319 13.49 -6.87 -25.15
C ASP A 319 12.51 -5.88 -24.51
N PHE A 320 12.81 -5.37 -23.32
CA PHE A 320 11.95 -4.45 -22.57
C PHE A 320 12.62 -3.10 -22.35
N GLY A 321 12.02 -2.03 -22.89
CA GLY A 321 12.43 -0.66 -22.64
C GLY A 321 11.67 -0.05 -21.47
N ALA A 322 12.39 0.41 -20.44
CA ALA A 322 11.82 1.15 -19.33
C ALA A 322 12.69 2.35 -18.92
N MET A 323 12.06 3.34 -18.27
CA MET A 323 12.78 4.40 -17.58
C MET A 323 12.49 4.33 -16.07
N ILE A 324 13.47 4.71 -15.26
CA ILE A 324 13.25 4.93 -13.83
C ILE A 324 12.45 6.23 -13.66
N VAL A 325 11.43 6.20 -12.81
CA VAL A 325 10.66 7.39 -12.45
C VAL A 325 11.22 7.94 -11.15
N PRO A 326 11.82 9.14 -11.18
CA PRO A 326 12.73 9.56 -10.11
C PRO A 326 12.02 10.05 -8.85
N THR A 327 10.80 10.54 -8.99
CA THR A 327 10.01 11.16 -7.90
C THR A 327 8.52 10.91 -8.09
N ALA A 328 7.77 10.99 -7.00
CA ALA A 328 6.31 10.89 -7.02
C ALA A 328 5.65 11.96 -7.90
N ALA A 329 6.24 13.16 -7.93
CA ALA A 329 5.81 14.25 -8.80
C ALA A 329 5.96 13.95 -10.30
N SER A 330 6.78 12.97 -10.66
CA SER A 330 7.03 12.54 -12.04
C SER A 330 6.16 11.36 -12.48
N LEU A 331 5.35 10.80 -11.58
CA LEU A 331 4.48 9.66 -11.86
C LEU A 331 3.40 10.02 -12.89
N ARG A 332 3.15 9.09 -13.80
CA ARG A 332 2.14 9.16 -14.85
C ARG A 332 1.27 7.92 -14.81
N VAL A 333 0.09 8.04 -15.41
CA VAL A 333 -0.83 6.90 -15.60
C VAL A 333 -0.10 5.78 -16.33
N GLY A 334 -0.19 4.56 -15.81
CA GLY A 334 0.49 3.36 -16.32
C GLY A 334 1.90 3.15 -15.77
N ASP A 335 2.45 4.05 -14.96
CA ASP A 335 3.73 3.80 -14.28
C ASP A 335 3.56 2.69 -13.23
N LEU A 336 4.60 1.87 -13.07
CA LEU A 336 4.67 0.87 -12.02
C LEU A 336 5.39 1.46 -10.81
N VAL A 337 4.73 1.39 -9.66
CA VAL A 337 5.26 1.74 -8.36
C VAL A 337 5.56 0.44 -7.61
N GLN A 338 6.78 0.29 -7.11
CA GLN A 338 7.14 -0.79 -6.21
C GLN A 338 7.42 -0.22 -4.83
N VAL A 339 6.82 -0.84 -3.81
CA VAL A 339 7.06 -0.47 -2.42
C VAL A 339 7.73 -1.59 -1.65
N ARG A 340 8.47 -1.18 -0.63
CA ARG A 340 9.05 -2.05 0.37
C ARG A 340 8.55 -1.63 1.74
N SER A 341 7.89 -2.57 2.41
CA SER A 341 7.66 -2.52 3.86
C SER A 341 8.74 -3.33 4.58
N GLY A 342 9.34 -2.79 5.65
CA GLY A 342 10.35 -3.50 6.45
C GLY A 342 11.76 -3.57 5.83
N SER A 343 12.59 -4.48 6.33
CA SER A 343 14.05 -4.56 6.08
C SER A 343 14.48 -5.43 4.89
N GLY A 344 13.56 -5.86 4.02
CA GLY A 344 13.84 -6.77 2.89
C GLY A 344 14.05 -6.11 1.52
N GLY A 345 13.74 -6.85 0.46
CA GLY A 345 13.59 -6.31 -0.90
C GLY A 345 12.25 -5.62 -1.12
N PHE A 346 12.06 -5.01 -2.28
CA PHE A 346 10.74 -4.54 -2.73
C PHE A 346 9.79 -5.74 -2.83
N ASN A 347 8.59 -5.59 -2.26
CA ASN A 347 7.71 -6.72 -1.98
C ASN A 347 6.24 -6.46 -2.36
N HIS A 348 5.94 -5.32 -2.97
CA HIS A 348 4.60 -5.02 -3.45
C HIS A 348 4.61 -4.13 -4.69
N ASN A 349 3.73 -4.46 -5.65
CA ASN A 349 3.55 -3.74 -6.91
C ASN A 349 2.21 -2.98 -6.92
N LEU A 350 2.23 -1.78 -7.50
CA LEU A 350 1.09 -0.87 -7.62
C LEU A 350 1.14 -0.22 -9.01
N LEU A 351 0.02 -0.12 -9.71
CA LEU A 351 -0.06 0.60 -10.99
C LEU A 351 -0.70 1.98 -10.78
N VAL A 352 -0.10 3.04 -11.33
CA VAL A 352 -0.72 4.38 -11.30
C VAL A 352 -1.92 4.41 -12.26
N VAL A 353 -3.13 4.61 -11.73
CA VAL A 353 -4.37 4.69 -12.52
C VAL A 353 -4.92 6.11 -12.67
N ASP A 354 -4.57 7.02 -11.75
CA ASP A 354 -4.81 8.46 -11.91
C ASP A 354 -3.61 9.25 -11.39
N ALA A 355 -2.90 9.93 -12.28
CA ALA A 355 -1.72 10.72 -11.93
C ALA A 355 -2.08 12.05 -11.23
N ARG A 356 -3.30 12.58 -11.39
CA ARG A 356 -3.71 13.84 -10.75
C ARG A 356 -3.93 13.65 -9.26
N THR A 357 -4.56 12.54 -8.90
CA THR A 357 -4.82 12.20 -7.50
C THR A 357 -3.79 11.22 -6.92
N LEU A 358 -2.82 10.78 -7.73
CA LEU A 358 -1.91 9.67 -7.44
C LEU A 358 -2.64 8.46 -6.85
N ARG A 359 -3.72 8.06 -7.53
CA ARG A 359 -4.47 6.84 -7.21
C ARG A 359 -3.79 5.66 -7.87
N LEU A 360 -3.59 4.61 -7.08
CA LEU A 360 -2.85 3.42 -7.44
C LEU A 360 -3.77 2.20 -7.34
N ALA A 361 -3.69 1.30 -8.32
CA ALA A 361 -4.37 0.01 -8.28
C ALA A 361 -3.44 -1.10 -7.78
N GLN A 362 -4.00 -2.01 -6.98
CA GLN A 362 -3.40 -3.26 -6.54
C GLN A 362 -4.46 -4.37 -6.60
N ASN A 363 -4.01 -5.63 -6.73
CA ASN A 363 -4.89 -6.82 -6.77
C ASN A 363 -5.01 -7.48 -5.39
N SER A 364 -5.23 -6.64 -4.40
CA SER A 364 -6.00 -7.04 -3.24
C SER A 364 -7.44 -6.66 -3.58
N PRO A 365 -8.44 -7.55 -3.48
CA PRO A 365 -9.78 -7.31 -4.01
C PRO A 365 -10.26 -5.90 -3.67
N ASP A 366 -10.65 -5.15 -4.70
CA ASP A 366 -11.17 -3.77 -4.61
C ASP A 366 -10.22 -2.65 -4.18
N CYS A 367 -8.93 -2.93 -3.99
CA CYS A 367 -8.09 -1.95 -3.34
C CYS A 367 -7.46 -0.98 -4.35
N LEU A 368 -8.16 0.12 -4.62
CA LEU A 368 -7.46 1.36 -4.94
C LEU A 368 -6.85 1.93 -3.66
N VAL A 369 -5.67 2.52 -3.77
CA VAL A 369 -5.04 3.27 -2.67
C VAL A 369 -4.54 4.61 -3.18
N TYR A 370 -4.49 5.59 -2.30
CA TYR A 370 -3.82 6.85 -2.61
C TYR A 370 -2.35 6.75 -2.25
N TYR A 371 -1.49 7.39 -3.04
CA TYR A 371 -0.07 7.56 -2.70
C TYR A 371 0.13 8.18 -1.31
N ALA A 372 -0.78 9.07 -0.90
CA ALA A 372 -0.78 9.68 0.42
C ALA A 372 -0.86 8.66 1.56
N ASP A 373 -1.40 7.47 1.29
CA ASP A 373 -1.60 6.40 2.28
C ASP A 373 -0.43 5.41 2.34
N LEU A 374 0.57 5.57 1.46
CA LEU A 374 1.82 4.82 1.52
C LEU A 374 2.72 5.39 2.64
N VAL A 375 2.58 4.85 3.85
CA VAL A 375 3.37 5.27 5.01
C VAL A 375 4.32 4.18 5.48
N ASN A 376 5.49 4.61 5.97
CA ASN A 376 6.58 3.73 6.42
C ASN A 376 7.07 2.73 5.35
N THR A 377 6.95 3.10 4.07
CA THR A 377 7.42 2.31 2.94
C THR A 377 8.54 3.03 2.21
N SER A 378 9.51 2.27 1.69
CA SER A 378 10.40 2.80 0.65
C SER A 378 9.71 2.64 -0.70
N MET A 379 9.98 3.55 -1.64
CA MET A 379 9.43 3.48 -3.00
C MET A 379 10.54 3.52 -4.05
N ARG A 380 10.35 2.74 -5.12
CA ARG A 380 10.92 3.00 -6.45
C ARG A 380 9.82 2.91 -7.50
N ALA A 381 10.02 3.53 -8.65
CA ALA A 381 9.06 3.48 -9.73
C ALA A 381 9.76 3.37 -11.08
N LEU A 382 9.08 2.75 -12.03
CA LEU A 382 9.51 2.68 -13.42
C LEU A 382 8.33 2.96 -14.35
N ARG A 383 8.65 3.39 -15.56
CA ARG A 383 7.70 3.61 -16.65
C ARG A 383 8.09 2.71 -17.82
N PRO A 384 7.26 1.71 -18.17
CA PRO A 384 7.44 0.97 -19.41
C PRO A 384 7.37 1.93 -20.61
N CYS A 385 8.17 1.66 -21.63
CA CYS A 385 8.30 2.52 -22.80
C CYS A 385 8.03 1.74 -24.08
N TRP A 386 8.64 0.56 -24.23
CA TRP A 386 8.46 -0.30 -25.40
C TRP A 386 8.76 -1.77 -25.06
N LEU A 387 8.26 -2.67 -25.91
CA LEU A 387 8.56 -4.11 -25.91
C LEU A 387 8.92 -4.52 -27.34
N ALA A 388 10.08 -5.16 -27.53
CA ALA A 388 10.67 -5.45 -28.84
C ALA A 388 9.89 -6.49 -29.67
#